data_AF-A0A6J8ECV4-F1
#
_entry.id   AF-A0A6J8ECV4-F1
#
_cell.length_a   1.000
_cell.length_b   1.000
_cell.length_c   1.000
_cell.angle_alpha   90.00
_cell.angle_beta   90.00
_cell.angle_gamma   90.00
#
_symmetry.space_group_name_H-M   'P 1'
#
loop_
_entity.id
_entity.type
_entity.pdbx_description
1 polymer ?
#
loop_
_entity_poly.entity_id
_entity_poly.type
_entity_poly.pdbx_seq_one_letter_code
_entity_poly.pdbx_strand_id
1 'polypeptide(L)'
;MLIKTNVPTHDIPPLREPDQNFKFEYDETETSVILNKCFCYISNLDEASKDLPEFEDRCVDFPSQIIVSEQDVRNIVSTLDANKAVGPDIVSNRMSLAVRNKMSKPLCLLFDKFLNDRIFPDQWKFSHVIPLLKSEVRGNCGQVNSDQLENIQIEAAVIVTGLPNYASKNSISKRTRWEY
;
A
#
# COMPACT_ATOMS: atom_id res chain seq x y z
N MET A 1 0.35 12.67 19.85
CA MET A 1 1.01 13.65 18.95
C MET A 1 2.49 13.68 19.31
N LEU A 2 3.39 13.49 18.33
CA LEU A 2 4.85 13.43 18.58
C LEU A 2 5.42 14.82 18.86
N ILE A 3 6.25 14.95 19.89
CA ILE A 3 6.96 16.20 20.23
C ILE A 3 8.45 16.00 19.98
N LYS A 4 9.05 16.92 19.23
CA LYS A 4 10.47 16.89 18.85
C LYS A 4 11.30 17.52 19.98
N THR A 5 12.10 16.72 20.68
CA THR A 5 13.08 17.23 21.66
C THR A 5 14.44 17.40 20.96
N ASN A 6 15.13 18.51 21.22
CA ASN A 6 16.41 18.89 20.58
C ASN A 6 17.64 18.17 21.17
N VAL A 7 17.45 17.04 21.86
CA VAL A 7 18.55 16.30 22.50
C VAL A 7 18.72 14.95 21.78
N PRO A 8 19.89 14.65 21.21
CA PRO A 8 20.13 13.37 20.55
C PRO A 8 20.31 12.31 21.64
N THR A 9 19.21 11.63 21.97
CA THR A 9 19.22 10.40 22.77
C THR A 9 18.73 9.28 21.85
N HIS A 10 19.22 8.06 22.07
CA HIS A 10 18.81 6.86 21.34
C HIS A 10 17.36 6.43 21.68
N ASP A 11 16.63 7.25 22.44
CA ASP A 11 15.35 6.92 23.03
C ASP A 11 14.20 7.45 22.18
N ILE A 12 13.16 6.63 22.02
CA ILE A 12 11.94 6.99 21.30
C ILE A 12 11.29 8.18 22.01
N PRO A 13 10.87 9.24 21.28
CA PRO A 13 10.22 10.39 21.90
C PRO A 13 8.93 9.96 22.60
N PRO A 14 8.67 10.47 23.83
CA PRO A 14 7.55 10.02 24.64
C PRO A 14 6.22 10.26 23.94
N LEU A 15 5.31 9.29 24.07
CA LEU A 15 3.95 9.42 23.55
C LEU A 15 2.99 9.89 24.64
N ARG A 16 2.01 10.66 24.19
CA ARG A 16 0.91 11.16 25.01
C ARG A 16 -0.37 10.43 24.64
N GLU A 17 -1.04 9.87 25.64
CA GLU A 17 -2.38 9.33 25.49
C GLU A 17 -3.38 10.49 25.27
N PRO A 18 -4.31 10.40 24.30
CA PRO A 18 -5.21 11.50 23.95
C PRO A 18 -6.09 11.97 25.11
N ASP A 19 -6.51 11.04 25.97
CA ASP A 19 -7.57 11.25 26.95
C ASP A 19 -7.05 11.61 28.35
N GLN A 20 -5.78 11.37 28.64
CA GLN A 20 -5.17 11.72 29.92
C GLN A 20 -4.43 13.06 29.81
N ASN A 21 -4.91 14.06 30.56
CA ASN A 21 -4.27 15.36 30.66
C ASN A 21 -2.83 15.21 31.18
N PHE A 22 -1.86 15.55 30.32
CA PHE A 22 -0.43 15.75 30.63
C PHE A 22 0.38 14.55 31.14
N LYS A 23 -0.10 13.31 31.03
CA LYS A 23 0.74 12.13 31.31
C LYS A 23 1.55 11.76 30.07
N PHE A 24 2.87 11.77 30.21
CA PHE A 24 3.83 11.36 29.19
C PHE A 24 4.36 9.98 29.53
N GLU A 25 4.38 9.10 28.55
CA GLU A 25 4.90 7.75 28.71
C GLU A 25 6.24 7.62 27.99
N TYR A 26 7.21 7.08 28.71
CA TYR A 26 8.61 6.95 28.27
C TYR A 26 9.04 5.49 28.17
N ASP A 27 8.26 4.56 28.74
CA ASP A 27 8.51 3.13 28.59
C ASP A 27 8.14 2.67 27.18
N GLU A 28 9.03 1.91 26.53
CA GLU A 28 8.84 1.45 25.14
C GLU A 28 7.61 0.55 24.99
N THR A 29 7.33 -0.30 25.98
CA THR A 29 6.20 -1.23 25.96
C THR A 29 4.90 -0.46 26.06
N GLU A 30 4.79 0.43 27.04
CA GLU A 30 3.59 1.27 27.21
C GLU A 30 3.40 2.25 26.05
N THR A 31 4.50 2.79 25.51
CA THR A 31 4.50 3.63 24.31
C THR A 31 3.92 2.86 23.12
N SER A 32 4.30 1.59 22.93
CA SER A 32 3.76 0.74 21.86
C SER A 32 2.26 0.47 22.03
N VAL A 33 1.80 0.28 23.27
CA VAL A 33 0.39 0.07 23.61
C VAL A 33 -0.41 1.33 23.30
N ILE A 34 0.08 2.51 23.72
CA ILE A 34 -0.58 3.80 23.45
C ILE A 34 -0.64 4.08 21.95
N LEU A 35 0.46 3.82 21.22
CA LEU A 35 0.49 3.97 19.78
C LEU A 35 -0.53 3.06 19.09
N ASN A 36 -0.58 1.78 19.47
CA ASN A 36 -1.52 0.83 18.89
C ASN A 36 -2.98 1.23 19.17
N LYS A 37 -3.29 1.64 20.42
CA LYS A 37 -4.61 2.18 20.78
C LYS A 37 -4.99 3.40 19.92
N CYS A 38 -4.06 4.35 19.77
CA CYS A 38 -4.29 5.54 18.95
C CYS A 38 -4.53 5.16 17.49
N PHE A 39 -3.72 4.25 16.95
CA PHE A 39 -3.86 3.75 15.58
C PHE A 39 -5.21 3.07 15.36
N CYS A 40 -5.60 2.13 16.22
CA CYS A 40 -6.91 1.48 16.15
C CYS A 40 -8.05 2.48 16.26
N TYR A 41 -7.94 3.49 17.13
CA TYR A 41 -8.95 4.53 17.30
C TYR A 41 -9.11 5.38 16.02
N ILE A 42 -8.01 5.86 15.43
CA ILE A 42 -8.07 6.68 14.21
C ILE A 42 -8.44 5.88 12.96
N SER A 43 -8.15 4.58 12.94
CA SER A 43 -8.43 3.69 11.81
C SER A 43 -9.84 3.08 11.84
N ASN A 44 -10.52 3.09 12.99
CA ASN A 44 -11.92 2.69 13.11
C ASN A 44 -12.84 3.89 12.84
N LEU A 45 -12.84 4.36 11.59
CA LEU A 45 -13.82 5.35 11.15
C LEU A 45 -15.13 4.63 10.83
N ASP A 46 -16.20 4.99 11.54
CA ASP A 46 -17.55 4.62 11.13
C ASP A 46 -17.89 5.36 9.82
N GLU A 47 -17.75 4.64 8.70
CA GLU A 47 -17.99 5.12 7.34
C GLU A 47 -19.48 5.05 6.96
N ALA A 48 -20.35 4.47 7.79
CA ALA A 48 -21.74 4.19 7.42
C ALA A 48 -22.61 5.46 7.28
N SER A 49 -22.16 6.62 7.77
CA SER A 49 -23.00 7.83 7.82
C SER A 49 -22.25 9.16 7.79
N LYS A 50 -21.01 9.22 7.28
CA LYS A 50 -20.27 10.49 7.21
C LYS A 50 -20.29 11.02 5.78
N ASP A 51 -20.94 12.15 5.59
CA ASP A 51 -20.81 12.92 4.35
C ASP A 51 -19.35 13.32 4.16
N LEU A 52 -18.88 13.21 2.90
CA LEU A 52 -17.56 13.70 2.55
C LEU A 52 -17.48 15.21 2.83
N PRO A 53 -16.37 15.72 3.38
CA PRO A 53 -16.20 17.16 3.52
C PRO A 53 -16.30 17.82 2.14
N GLU A 54 -16.87 19.02 2.09
CA GLU A 54 -16.94 19.77 0.84
C GLU A 54 -15.52 20.09 0.37
N PHE A 55 -15.14 19.55 -0.78
CA PHE A 55 -13.83 19.77 -1.36
C PHE A 55 -13.91 20.98 -2.29
N GLU A 56 -13.25 22.07 -1.91
CA GLU A 56 -13.04 23.18 -2.83
C GLU A 56 -12.07 22.78 -3.94
N ASP A 57 -12.38 23.17 -5.17
CA ASP A 57 -11.48 23.00 -6.30
C ASP A 57 -10.18 23.76 -6.05
N ARG A 58 -9.07 23.02 -5.92
CA ARG A 58 -7.74 23.61 -5.69
C ARG A 58 -7.12 24.23 -6.94
N CYS A 59 -7.75 24.05 -8.09
CA CYS A 59 -7.27 24.51 -9.38
C CYS A 59 -8.38 25.29 -10.10
N VAL A 60 -8.08 26.52 -10.51
CA VAL A 60 -9.00 27.37 -11.28
C VAL A 60 -8.94 27.02 -12.77
N ASP A 61 -7.78 26.56 -13.23
CA ASP A 61 -7.55 26.19 -14.63
C ASP A 61 -7.63 24.68 -14.80
N PHE A 62 -8.67 24.24 -15.51
CA PHE A 62 -8.80 22.86 -15.93
C PHE A 62 -8.34 22.73 -17.39
N PRO A 63 -7.56 21.69 -17.73
CA PRO A 63 -7.31 21.39 -19.13
C PRO A 63 -8.64 21.12 -19.82
N SER A 64 -8.97 21.93 -20.83
CA SER A 64 -10.22 21.83 -21.57
C SER A 64 -10.38 20.51 -22.32
N GLN A 65 -9.25 19.91 -22.71
CA GLN A 65 -9.19 18.61 -23.35
C GLN A 65 -7.85 17.92 -23.06
N ILE A 66 -7.91 16.65 -22.68
CA ILE A 66 -6.74 15.77 -22.58
C ILE A 66 -6.79 14.85 -23.79
N ILE A 67 -5.75 14.88 -24.63
CA ILE A 67 -5.62 14.04 -25.81
C ILE A 67 -4.58 12.98 -25.53
N VAL A 68 -4.94 11.71 -25.70
CA VAL A 68 -4.00 10.59 -25.60
C VAL A 68 -3.73 10.07 -27.01
N SER A 69 -2.47 10.01 -27.42
CA SER A 69 -2.12 9.37 -28.69
C SER A 69 -1.69 7.91 -28.48
N GLU A 70 -1.85 7.09 -29.54
CA GLU A 70 -1.36 5.71 -29.52
C GLU A 70 0.16 5.65 -29.29
N GLN A 71 0.90 6.66 -29.75
CA GLN A 71 2.34 6.73 -29.56
C GLN A 71 2.69 7.00 -28.08
N ASP A 72 1.93 7.86 -27.40
CA ASP A 72 2.12 8.11 -25.97
C ASP A 72 1.94 6.83 -25.16
N VAL A 73 0.85 6.08 -25.45
CA VAL A 73 0.58 4.79 -24.81
C VAL A 73 1.72 3.81 -25.09
N ARG A 74 2.19 3.72 -26.35
CA ARG A 74 3.30 2.84 -26.71
C ARG A 74 4.59 3.20 -25.97
N ASN A 75 4.89 4.49 -25.85
CA ASN A 75 6.07 4.98 -25.13
C ASN A 75 5.99 4.58 -23.66
N ILE A 76 4.85 4.80 -23.01
CA ILE A 76 4.62 4.44 -21.60
C ILE A 76 4.71 2.92 -21.41
N VAL A 77 4.07 2.12 -22.25
CA VAL A 77 4.17 0.65 -22.16
C VAL A 77 5.63 0.18 -22.32
N SER A 78 6.44 0.90 -23.10
CA SER A 78 7.84 0.57 -23.32
C SER A 78 8.75 0.88 -22.12
N THR A 79 8.30 1.68 -21.15
CA THR A 79 9.06 1.96 -19.91
C THR A 79 8.77 0.96 -18.80
N LEU A 80 7.84 0.03 -19.00
CA LEU A 80 7.52 -1.00 -18.02
C LEU A 80 8.74 -1.89 -17.73
N ASP A 81 9.03 -2.10 -16.44
CA ASP A 81 10.05 -3.05 -16.01
C ASP A 81 9.51 -4.48 -16.10
N ALA A 82 10.14 -5.28 -16.96
CA ALA A 82 9.79 -6.67 -17.26
C ALA A 82 9.83 -7.60 -16.03
N ASN A 83 10.49 -7.21 -14.94
CA ASN A 83 10.65 -8.04 -13.75
C ASN A 83 9.72 -7.63 -12.60
N LYS A 84 8.83 -6.66 -12.82
CA LYS A 84 7.83 -6.28 -11.81
C LYS A 84 6.75 -7.35 -11.67
N ALA A 85 6.19 -7.41 -10.46
CA ALA A 85 5.11 -8.30 -10.12
C ALA A 85 3.87 -8.05 -11.00
N VAL A 86 3.10 -9.11 -11.20
CA VAL A 86 1.89 -9.10 -12.01
C VAL A 86 0.73 -8.51 -11.21
N GLY A 87 -0.12 -7.72 -11.88
CA GLY A 87 -1.32 -7.16 -11.29
C GLY A 87 -2.43 -8.19 -11.05
N PRO A 88 -3.62 -7.74 -10.59
CA PRO A 88 -4.77 -8.61 -10.39
C PRO A 88 -5.31 -9.28 -11.65
N ASP A 89 -5.04 -8.71 -12.81
CA ASP A 89 -5.43 -9.19 -14.14
C ASP A 89 -4.56 -10.34 -14.68
N ILE A 90 -3.47 -10.70 -13.98
CA ILE A 90 -2.55 -11.78 -14.35
C ILE A 90 -1.75 -11.44 -15.64
N VAL A 91 -1.78 -10.19 -16.12
CA VAL A 91 -1.03 -9.76 -17.30
C VAL A 91 0.36 -9.28 -16.89
N SER A 92 1.40 -10.03 -17.24
CA SER A 92 2.78 -9.64 -16.93
C SER A 92 3.29 -8.49 -17.79
N ASN A 93 4.18 -7.66 -17.24
CA ASN A 93 4.86 -6.61 -18.01
C ASN A 93 5.62 -7.17 -19.22
N ARG A 94 6.15 -8.40 -19.14
CA ARG A 94 6.77 -9.09 -20.28
C ARG A 94 5.79 -9.29 -21.44
N MET A 95 4.58 -9.74 -21.12
CA MET A 95 3.52 -9.89 -22.13
C MET A 95 3.19 -8.52 -22.73
N SER A 96 2.93 -7.52 -21.89
CA SER A 96 2.61 -6.14 -22.31
C SER A 96 3.70 -5.55 -23.23
N LEU A 97 4.97 -5.76 -22.92
CA LEU A 97 6.11 -5.32 -23.73
C LEU A 97 6.19 -6.05 -25.08
N ALA A 98 5.88 -7.36 -25.10
CA ALA A 98 5.89 -8.18 -26.31
C ALA A 98 4.74 -7.80 -27.26
N VAL A 99 3.54 -7.54 -26.73
CA VAL A 99 2.36 -7.18 -27.53
C VAL A 99 2.12 -5.67 -27.63
N ARG A 100 3.03 -4.83 -27.11
CA ARG A 100 2.84 -3.37 -27.01
C ARG A 100 2.32 -2.75 -28.29
N ASN A 101 2.85 -3.19 -29.43
CA ASN A 101 2.52 -2.59 -30.71
C ASN A 101 1.06 -2.79 -31.13
N LYS A 102 0.44 -3.89 -30.68
CA LYS A 102 -0.97 -4.21 -30.91
C LYS A 102 -1.85 -3.69 -29.78
N MET A 103 -1.33 -3.64 -28.56
CA MET A 103 -2.05 -3.22 -27.37
C MET A 103 -2.19 -1.70 -27.24
N SER A 104 -1.28 -0.90 -27.82
CA SER A 104 -1.33 0.56 -27.73
C SER A 104 -2.63 1.16 -28.26
N LYS A 105 -3.15 0.66 -29.39
CA LYS A 105 -4.39 1.19 -29.98
C LYS A 105 -5.62 0.95 -29.08
N PRO A 106 -5.94 -0.27 -28.63
CA PRO A 106 -7.09 -0.49 -27.76
C PRO A 106 -6.95 0.24 -26.41
N LEU A 107 -5.74 0.32 -25.84
CA LEU A 107 -5.52 1.10 -24.62
C LEU A 107 -5.74 2.60 -24.83
N CYS A 108 -5.28 3.16 -25.96
CA CYS A 108 -5.54 4.56 -26.32
C CYS A 108 -7.05 4.86 -26.37
N LEU A 109 -7.83 4.02 -27.06
CA LEU A 109 -9.28 4.18 -27.14
C LEU A 109 -9.96 4.05 -25.77
N LEU A 110 -9.47 3.14 -24.92
CA LEU A 110 -9.95 2.99 -23.56
C LEU A 110 -9.65 4.25 -22.75
N PHE A 111 -8.44 4.80 -22.87
CA PHE A 111 -7.98 5.99 -22.16
C PHE A 111 -8.76 7.23 -22.55
N ASP A 112 -8.94 7.44 -23.85
CA ASP A 112 -9.79 8.50 -24.37
C ASP A 112 -11.22 8.36 -23.81
N LYS A 113 -11.75 7.15 -23.71
CA LYS A 113 -13.11 6.92 -23.20
C LYS A 113 -13.26 7.36 -21.75
N PHE A 114 -12.44 6.88 -20.82
CA PHE A 114 -12.63 7.23 -19.40
C PHE A 114 -12.23 8.67 -19.08
N LEU A 115 -11.31 9.28 -19.85
CA LEU A 115 -10.99 10.70 -19.68
C LEU A 115 -12.16 11.58 -20.11
N ASN A 116 -12.87 11.21 -21.18
CA ASN A 116 -14.08 11.91 -21.62
C ASN A 116 -15.26 11.66 -20.67
N ASP A 117 -15.48 10.42 -20.25
CA ASP A 117 -16.59 10.04 -19.37
C ASP A 117 -16.34 10.48 -17.91
N ARG A 118 -15.10 10.77 -17.55
CA ARG A 118 -14.63 11.07 -16.18
C ARG A 118 -14.93 9.93 -15.19
N ILE A 119 -14.96 8.69 -15.69
CA ILE A 119 -15.28 7.49 -14.90
C ILE A 119 -14.19 6.45 -15.09
N PHE A 120 -13.51 6.10 -14.01
CA PHE A 120 -12.53 5.01 -13.99
C PHE A 120 -13.20 3.67 -13.68
N PRO A 121 -12.77 2.56 -14.32
CA PRO A 121 -13.25 1.23 -13.99
C PRO A 121 -12.98 0.88 -12.53
N ASP A 122 -13.98 0.34 -11.84
CA ASP A 122 -13.82 -0.10 -10.45
C ASP A 122 -12.74 -1.18 -10.31
N GLN A 123 -12.58 -2.02 -11.33
CA GLN A 123 -11.56 -3.07 -11.42
C GLN A 123 -10.14 -2.52 -11.24
N TRP A 124 -9.89 -1.26 -11.63
CA TRP A 124 -8.56 -0.63 -11.53
C TRP A 124 -8.27 -0.07 -10.13
N LYS A 125 -9.30 0.05 -9.29
CA LYS A 125 -9.16 0.48 -7.90
C LYS A 125 -8.70 -0.67 -6.98
N PHE A 126 -8.75 -1.91 -7.48
CA PHE A 126 -8.25 -3.07 -6.74
C PHE A 126 -6.74 -3.25 -6.93
N SER A 127 -6.05 -3.55 -5.83
CA SER A 127 -4.63 -3.92 -5.85
C SER A 127 -4.39 -5.14 -4.96
N HIS A 128 -3.43 -5.97 -5.34
CA HIS A 128 -2.93 -7.02 -4.46
C HIS A 128 -1.87 -6.42 -3.55
N VAL A 129 -2.22 -6.21 -2.28
CA VAL A 129 -1.26 -5.81 -1.26
C VAL A 129 -0.61 -7.07 -0.72
N ILE A 130 0.70 -7.18 -0.96
CA ILE A 130 1.51 -8.26 -0.43
C ILE A 130 2.51 -7.65 0.55
N PRO A 131 2.48 -8.03 1.84
CA PRO A 131 3.51 -7.57 2.77
C PRO A 131 4.84 -8.22 2.35
N LEU A 132 5.81 -7.38 2.00
CA LEU A 132 7.18 -7.78 1.66
C LEU A 132 8.14 -7.07 2.62
N LEU A 133 8.92 -7.85 3.36
CA LEU A 133 9.95 -7.29 4.21
C LEU A 133 11.17 -6.92 3.36
N LYS A 134 11.66 -5.68 3.50
CA LYS A 134 12.94 -5.25 2.90
C LYS A 134 14.07 -6.02 3.59
N SER A 135 14.77 -6.90 2.86
CA SER A 135 15.92 -7.62 3.41
C SER A 135 17.09 -6.66 3.63
N GLU A 136 17.22 -6.09 4.82
CA GLU A 136 18.50 -5.55 5.30
C GLU A 136 19.03 -6.47 6.39
N VAL A 137 19.34 -7.69 5.99
CA VAL A 137 20.35 -8.51 6.64
C VAL A 137 21.41 -8.80 5.58
N ARG A 138 22.30 -7.83 5.37
CA ARG A 138 23.59 -8.07 4.72
C ARG A 138 24.71 -8.37 5.72
N GLY A 139 24.38 -8.55 7.00
CA GLY A 139 25.31 -8.97 8.04
C GLY A 139 24.66 -9.98 8.97
N ASN A 140 25.14 -11.23 8.94
CA ASN A 140 25.00 -12.27 9.98
C ASN A 140 23.82 -12.14 10.95
N CYS A 141 22.57 -12.21 10.46
CA CYS A 141 21.43 -12.38 11.36
C CYS A 141 21.36 -13.87 11.73
N GLY A 142 21.52 -14.18 13.01
CA GLY A 142 21.44 -15.55 13.50
C GLY A 142 20.06 -16.18 13.28
N GLN A 143 19.98 -17.51 13.30
CA GLN A 143 18.77 -18.30 13.03
C GLN A 143 17.52 -17.78 13.78
N VAL A 144 17.67 -17.41 15.05
CA VAL A 144 16.58 -16.90 15.91
C VAL A 144 15.90 -15.67 15.31
N ASN A 145 16.68 -14.74 14.75
CA ASN A 145 16.13 -13.52 14.18
C ASN A 145 15.45 -13.81 12.83
N SER A 146 15.91 -14.82 12.08
CA SER A 146 15.24 -15.27 10.85
C SER A 146 13.84 -15.83 11.17
N ASP A 147 13.72 -16.62 12.24
CA ASP A 147 12.45 -17.22 12.64
C ASP A 147 11.46 -16.17 13.16
N GLN A 148 11.93 -15.17 13.90
CA GLN A 148 11.12 -14.02 14.33
C GLN A 148 10.60 -13.20 13.13
N LEU A 149 11.43 -12.99 12.11
CA LEU A 149 11.04 -12.27 10.90
C LEU A 149 9.97 -13.04 10.10
N GLU A 150 10.08 -14.36 10.02
CA GLU A 150 9.07 -15.21 9.36
C GLU A 150 7.72 -15.13 10.09
N ASN A 151 7.73 -15.10 11.44
CA ASN A 151 6.50 -14.98 12.22
C ASN A 151 5.79 -13.64 12.03
N ILE A 152 6.54 -12.53 11.97
CA ILE A 152 5.99 -11.20 11.68
C ILE A 152 5.38 -11.15 10.27
N GLN A 153 6.04 -11.79 9.29
CA GLN A 153 5.52 -11.90 7.92
C GLN A 153 4.19 -12.64 7.88
N ILE A 154 4.09 -13.76 8.59
CA ILE A 154 2.87 -14.57 8.70
C ILE A 154 1.75 -13.76 9.35
N GLU A 155 2.04 -13.04 10.44
CA GLU A 155 1.05 -12.23 11.14
C GLU A 155 0.52 -11.07 10.27
N ALA A 156 1.42 -10.34 9.59
CA ALA A 156 1.03 -9.31 8.64
C ALA A 156 0.19 -9.86 7.48
N ALA A 157 0.56 -11.03 6.95
CA ALA A 157 -0.20 -11.70 5.90
C ALA A 157 -1.59 -12.13 6.39
N VAL A 158 -1.72 -12.65 7.61
CA VAL A 158 -3.00 -13.02 8.23
C VAL A 158 -3.90 -11.80 8.36
N ILE A 159 -3.39 -10.67 8.86
CA ILE A 159 -4.13 -9.40 8.99
C ILE A 159 -4.62 -8.91 7.63
N VAL A 160 -3.73 -8.84 6.63
CA VAL A 160 -4.06 -8.32 5.29
C VAL A 160 -5.04 -9.24 4.56
N THR A 161 -4.95 -10.56 4.77
CA THR A 161 -5.84 -11.53 4.11
C THR A 161 -7.14 -11.79 4.86
N GLY A 162 -7.27 -11.30 6.10
CA GLY A 162 -8.39 -11.60 7.00
C GLY A 162 -8.47 -13.07 7.41
N LEU A 163 -7.37 -13.82 7.28
CA LEU A 163 -7.32 -15.21 7.71
C LEU A 163 -7.27 -15.27 9.26
N PRO A 164 -7.71 -16.38 9.88
CA PRO A 164 -7.55 -16.57 11.31
C PRO A 164 -6.08 -16.83 11.67
N ASN A 165 -5.66 -16.44 12.88
CA ASN A 165 -4.27 -16.56 13.37
C ASN A 165 -3.73 -18.01 13.42
N TYR A 166 -4.60 -19.02 13.29
CA TYR A 166 -4.25 -20.44 13.22
C TYR A 166 -4.22 -20.99 11.79
N ALA A 167 -4.36 -20.14 10.77
CA ALA A 167 -4.27 -20.56 9.38
C ALA A 167 -2.90 -21.18 9.09
N SER A 168 -2.88 -22.33 8.41
CA SER A 168 -1.63 -23.00 8.07
C SER A 168 -0.77 -22.13 7.14
N LYS A 169 0.57 -22.24 7.23
CA LYS A 169 1.48 -21.54 6.32
C LYS A 169 1.09 -21.77 4.85
N ASN A 170 0.72 -23.00 4.47
CA ASN A 170 0.27 -23.32 3.11
C ASN A 170 -1.03 -22.60 2.72
N SER A 171 -1.98 -22.46 3.65
CA SER A 171 -3.23 -21.72 3.42
C SER A 171 -2.95 -20.23 3.23
N ILE A 172 -2.03 -19.67 4.02
CA ILE A 172 -1.60 -18.28 3.93
C ILE A 172 -0.88 -18.07 2.59
N SER A 173 0.12 -18.91 2.27
CA SER A 173 0.89 -18.82 1.02
C SER A 173 0.02 -18.95 -0.23
N LYS A 174 -0.98 -19.83 -0.23
CA LYS A 174 -1.96 -19.94 -1.33
C LYS A 174 -2.83 -18.69 -1.43
N ARG A 175 -3.23 -18.09 -0.31
CA ARG A 175 -4.09 -16.91 -0.28
C ARG A 175 -3.34 -15.65 -0.68
N THR A 176 -2.08 -15.51 -0.28
CA THR A 176 -1.19 -14.39 -0.60
C THR A 176 -0.44 -14.58 -1.93
N ARG A 177 -0.51 -15.77 -2.54
CA ARG A 177 0.31 -16.19 -3.69
C ARG A 177 1.81 -16.03 -3.44
N TRP A 178 2.27 -16.43 -2.26
CA TRP A 178 3.71 -16.46 -1.91
C TRP A 178 4.47 -17.65 -2.50
N GLU A 179 3.75 -18.63 -3.05
CA GLU A 179 4.35 -19.73 -3.80
C GLU A 179 4.74 -19.22 -5.21
N TYR A 180 6.05 -19.06 -5.46
CA TYR A 180 6.64 -18.87 -6.79
C TYR A 180 7.02 -20.21 -7.41
#